data_AF-A0A3G8XU20-F1
#
_entry.id   AF-A0A3G8XU20-F1
#
_cell.length_a   1.000
_cell.length_b   1.000
_cell.length_c   1.000
_cell.angle_alpha   90.00
_cell.angle_beta   90.00
_cell.angle_gamma   90.00
#
_symmetry.space_group_name_H-M   'P 1'
#
loop_
_entity.id
_entity.type
_entity.pdbx_description
1 polymer ?
#
loop_
_entity_poly.entity_id
_entity_poly.type
_entity_poly.pdbx_seq_one_letter_code
_entity_poly.pdbx_strand_id
1 'polypeptide(L)'
;MKKLVIFTFTLFLLTACTKEQSKNGTETSVSAKDPNEISLEQEPIQLKGEDGKIITVTYFAKGDDVAVKIEQEGQADETLIAKKISTTGDPIFANEKHLWEGSVGKGGKMTDGAGNTIKYSEIEE
;
A
#
# COMPACT_ATOMS: atom_id res chain seq x y z
N MET A 1 63.64 42.82 -12.07
CA MET A 1 62.99 41.49 -11.90
C MET A 1 62.24 41.53 -10.57
N LYS A 2 60.91 41.64 -10.56
CA LYS A 2 59.95 40.51 -10.39
C LYS A 2 60.31 39.69 -9.13
N LYS A 3 59.51 39.58 -8.06
CA LYS A 3 58.04 39.56 -7.97
C LYS A 3 57.55 39.98 -6.56
N LEU A 4 56.42 40.68 -6.58
CA LEU A 4 55.48 40.96 -5.51
C LEU A 4 54.86 39.64 -5.01
N VAL A 5 54.85 39.39 -3.69
CA VAL A 5 54.08 38.27 -3.09
C VAL A 5 53.00 38.88 -2.21
N ILE A 6 51.79 38.92 -2.75
CA ILE A 6 50.56 39.35 -2.09
C ILE A 6 50.12 38.23 -1.14
N PHE A 7 49.92 38.57 0.12
CA PHE A 7 49.24 37.74 1.11
C PHE A 7 47.73 37.76 0.79
N THR A 8 47.24 36.79 0.04
CA THR A 8 45.79 36.55 -0.12
C THR A 8 45.31 35.62 0.99
N PHE A 9 44.75 36.22 2.04
CA PHE A 9 43.96 35.54 3.06
C PHE A 9 42.56 35.33 2.49
N THR A 10 42.35 34.24 1.74
CA THR A 10 41.02 33.85 1.27
C THR A 10 40.22 33.26 2.41
N LEU A 11 39.37 34.12 2.97
CA LEU A 11 38.30 33.80 3.91
C LEU A 11 37.28 32.89 3.22
N PHE A 12 37.38 31.58 3.44
CA PHE A 12 36.30 30.64 3.11
C PHE A 12 35.17 30.85 4.11
N LEU A 13 34.17 31.63 3.70
CA LEU A 13 32.88 31.72 4.38
C LEU A 13 32.17 30.38 4.22
N LEU A 14 32.01 29.66 5.32
CA LEU A 14 31.09 28.53 5.43
C LEU A 14 29.67 29.05 5.20
N THR A 15 29.10 28.78 4.04
CA THR A 15 27.65 28.86 3.81
C THR A 15 26.99 27.71 4.58
N ALA A 16 26.74 27.94 5.87
CA ALA A 16 25.74 27.17 6.59
C ALA A 16 24.37 27.50 5.98
N CYS A 17 23.76 26.53 5.28
CA CYS A 17 22.33 26.56 5.01
C CYS A 17 21.61 26.46 6.35
N THR A 18 21.28 27.61 6.93
CA THR A 18 20.28 27.69 7.98
C THR A 18 18.97 27.23 7.38
N LYS A 19 18.52 26.02 7.72
CA LYS A 19 17.12 25.61 7.49
C LYS A 19 16.27 26.56 8.33
N GLU A 20 15.70 27.57 7.69
CA GLU A 20 14.62 28.35 8.30
C GLU A 20 13.48 27.39 8.62
N GLN A 21 13.30 27.09 9.91
CA GLN A 21 12.01 26.67 10.43
C GLN A 21 11.08 27.88 10.35
N SER A 22 10.46 28.06 9.19
CA SER A 22 9.22 28.81 9.13
C SER A 22 8.18 27.99 9.89
N LYS A 23 7.91 28.40 11.13
CA LYS A 23 6.66 28.10 11.80
C LYS A 23 5.57 28.79 10.99
N ASN A 24 4.98 28.07 10.04
CA ASN A 24 3.65 28.38 9.58
C ASN A 24 2.78 27.19 9.92
N GLY A 25 1.91 27.39 10.92
CA GLY A 25 0.78 26.50 11.15
C GLY A 25 -0.13 26.59 9.94
N THR A 26 0.12 25.72 8.97
CA THR A 26 -0.87 25.41 7.95
C THR A 26 -1.52 24.14 8.41
N GLU A 27 -2.69 24.29 9.04
CA GLU A 27 -3.70 23.24 9.06
C GLU A 27 -3.72 22.64 7.66
N THR A 28 -3.32 21.37 7.54
CA THR A 28 -3.50 20.64 6.30
C THR A 28 -5.01 20.52 6.13
N SER A 29 -5.61 21.50 5.46
CA SER A 29 -6.96 21.38 4.96
C SER A 29 -6.93 20.14 4.08
N VAL A 30 -7.56 19.07 4.55
CA VAL A 30 -7.89 17.93 3.70
C VAL A 30 -8.60 18.54 2.51
N SER A 31 -8.00 18.44 1.32
CA SER A 31 -8.57 18.99 0.10
C SER A 31 -10.01 18.52 0.02
N ALA A 32 -10.94 19.44 -0.22
CA ALA A 32 -12.31 19.04 -0.51
C ALA A 32 -12.27 17.98 -1.62
N LYS A 33 -12.94 16.84 -1.39
CA LYS A 33 -13.03 15.72 -2.32
C LYS A 33 -13.35 16.27 -3.71
N ASP A 34 -12.42 16.16 -4.66
CA ASP A 34 -12.66 16.62 -6.02
C ASP A 34 -13.82 15.77 -6.57
N PRO A 35 -14.92 16.38 -7.05
CA PRO A 35 -16.05 15.62 -7.57
C PRO A 35 -15.70 14.77 -8.80
N ASN A 36 -14.52 14.98 -9.41
CA ASN A 36 -13.98 14.16 -10.49
C ASN A 36 -12.98 13.10 -10.02
N GLU A 37 -12.69 13.02 -8.72
CA GLU A 37 -11.81 12.00 -8.15
C GLU A 37 -12.53 10.64 -8.14
N ILE A 38 -11.98 9.70 -8.91
CA ILE A 38 -12.45 8.31 -8.88
C ILE A 38 -11.84 7.59 -7.67
N SER A 39 -12.69 6.91 -6.91
CA SER A 39 -12.20 6.02 -5.85
C SER A 39 -11.35 4.93 -6.47
N LEU A 40 -10.14 4.73 -5.95
CA LEU A 40 -9.28 3.61 -6.31
C LEU A 40 -9.55 2.36 -5.46
N GLU A 41 -10.65 2.37 -4.71
CA GLU A 41 -11.22 1.23 -3.99
C GLU A 41 -12.36 0.62 -4.82
N GLN A 42 -12.32 -0.70 -4.98
CA GLN A 42 -13.32 -1.46 -5.70
C GLN A 42 -14.50 -1.83 -4.80
N GLU A 43 -15.65 -2.13 -5.41
CA GLU A 43 -16.80 -2.65 -4.69
C GLU A 43 -16.45 -3.95 -3.95
N PRO A 44 -16.83 -4.09 -2.67
CA PRO A 44 -16.59 -5.32 -1.92
C PRO A 44 -17.33 -6.51 -2.53
N ILE A 45 -16.66 -7.66 -2.56
CA ILE A 45 -17.26 -8.93 -3.01
C ILE A 45 -17.33 -9.93 -1.86
N GLN A 46 -18.45 -10.64 -1.75
CA GLN A 46 -18.58 -11.75 -0.81
C GLN A 46 -18.19 -13.06 -1.48
N LEU A 47 -17.35 -13.84 -0.81
CA LEU A 47 -16.89 -15.12 -1.29
C LEU A 47 -17.11 -16.19 -0.24
N LYS A 48 -17.47 -17.40 -0.68
CA LYS A 48 -17.65 -18.55 0.20
C LYS A 48 -16.45 -19.48 0.12
N GLY A 49 -15.93 -19.83 1.29
CA GLY A 49 -14.84 -20.77 1.47
C GLY A 49 -15.33 -22.22 1.38
N GLU A 50 -14.42 -23.12 1.01
CA GLU A 50 -14.64 -24.58 1.09
C GLU A 50 -14.96 -25.05 2.53
N ASP A 51 -14.57 -24.26 3.54
CA ASP A 51 -14.91 -24.49 4.96
C ASP A 51 -16.31 -23.95 5.36
N GLY A 52 -17.06 -23.41 4.40
CA GLY A 52 -18.39 -22.86 4.59
C GLY A 52 -18.42 -21.43 5.13
N LYS A 53 -17.27 -20.83 5.46
CA LYS A 53 -17.22 -19.44 5.93
C LYS A 53 -17.37 -18.46 4.76
N ILE A 54 -17.88 -17.27 5.07
CA ILE A 54 -17.98 -16.17 4.12
C ILE A 54 -16.94 -15.12 4.50
N ILE A 55 -16.24 -14.61 3.49
CA ILE A 55 -15.35 -13.45 3.61
C ILE A 55 -15.83 -12.35 2.68
N THR A 56 -15.55 -11.10 3.05
CA THR A 56 -15.66 -9.94 2.16
C THR A 56 -14.27 -9.53 1.72
N VAL A 57 -14.10 -9.30 0.42
CA VAL A 57 -12.82 -8.93 -0.21
C VAL A 57 -12.97 -7.58 -0.91
N THR A 58 -12.06 -6.66 -0.62
CA THR A 58 -12.03 -5.32 -1.21
C THR A 58 -10.64 -4.99 -1.72
N TYR A 59 -10.50 -4.75 -3.02
CA TYR A 59 -9.24 -4.35 -3.63
C TYR A 59 -9.14 -2.83 -3.69
N PHE A 60 -8.00 -2.26 -3.32
CA PHE A 60 -7.82 -0.81 -3.27
C PHE A 60 -6.38 -0.36 -3.46
N ALA A 61 -6.17 0.89 -3.90
CA ALA A 61 -4.85 1.51 -3.90
C ALA A 61 -4.45 1.94 -2.48
N LYS A 62 -3.22 1.61 -2.07
CA LYS A 62 -2.64 2.00 -0.78
C LYS A 62 -1.28 2.65 -1.01
N GLY A 63 -1.27 3.97 -1.14
CA GLY A 63 -0.10 4.69 -1.64
C GLY A 63 0.18 4.29 -3.08
N ASP A 64 1.41 3.86 -3.36
CA ASP A 64 1.82 3.40 -4.70
C ASP A 64 1.57 1.90 -4.93
N ASP A 65 1.08 1.17 -3.91
CA ASP A 65 0.80 -0.26 -3.97
C ASP A 65 -0.68 -0.57 -4.23
N VAL A 66 -0.96 -1.77 -4.74
CA VAL A 66 -2.30 -2.37 -4.72
C VAL A 66 -2.42 -3.26 -3.48
N ALA A 67 -3.53 -3.13 -2.77
CA ALA A 67 -3.84 -3.89 -1.58
C ALA A 67 -5.18 -4.61 -1.69
N VAL A 68 -5.36 -5.60 -0.83
CA VAL A 68 -6.64 -6.27 -0.61
C VAL A 68 -6.95 -6.26 0.89
N LYS A 69 -8.16 -5.83 1.24
CA LYS A 69 -8.74 -5.96 2.58
C LYS A 69 -9.61 -7.21 2.58
N ILE A 70 -9.46 -8.04 3.61
CA ILE A 70 -10.20 -9.28 3.80
C ILE A 70 -10.86 -9.22 5.17
N GLU A 71 -12.18 -9.31 5.17
CA GLU A 71 -13.03 -9.18 6.36
C GLU A 71 -13.77 -10.51 6.57
N GLN A 72 -13.81 -10.98 7.82
CA GLN A 72 -14.53 -12.19 8.20
C GLN A 72 -15.23 -11.94 9.54
N GLU A 73 -16.48 -12.38 9.66
CA GLU A 73 -17.26 -12.20 10.88
C GLU A 73 -16.54 -12.76 12.11
N GLY A 74 -16.44 -11.94 13.16
CA GLY A 74 -15.79 -12.30 14.42
C GLY A 74 -14.25 -12.37 14.36
N GLN A 75 -13.62 -11.94 13.27
CA GLN A 75 -12.17 -11.82 13.14
C GLN A 75 -11.76 -10.35 12.93
N ALA A 76 -10.49 -10.04 13.15
CA ALA A 76 -9.94 -8.75 12.78
C ALA A 76 -9.71 -8.68 11.27
N ASP A 77 -9.93 -7.51 10.68
CA ASP A 77 -9.68 -7.28 9.26
C ASP A 77 -8.19 -7.45 8.94
N GLU A 78 -7.92 -8.08 7.79
CA GLU A 78 -6.56 -8.31 7.32
C GLU A 78 -6.34 -7.50 6.04
N THR A 79 -5.29 -6.67 6.03
CA THR A 79 -4.84 -5.98 4.81
C THR A 79 -3.59 -6.65 4.29
N LEU A 80 -3.62 -7.05 3.03
CA LEU A 80 -2.50 -7.69 2.33
C LEU A 80 -2.07 -6.82 1.16
N ILE A 81 -0.76 -6.76 0.91
CA ILE A 81 -0.17 -5.92 -0.14
C ILE A 81 0.27 -6.81 -1.30
N ALA A 82 0.03 -6.37 -2.54
CA ALA A 82 0.48 -7.07 -3.73
C ALA A 82 2.00 -7.29 -3.69
N LYS A 83 2.45 -8.50 -4.06
CA LYS A 83 3.87 -8.89 -4.04
C LYS A 83 4.38 -9.32 -5.40
N LYS A 84 3.61 -10.14 -6.11
CA LYS A 84 3.99 -10.69 -7.41
C LYS A 84 2.79 -11.27 -8.13
N ILE A 85 3.01 -11.71 -9.36
CA ILE A 85 2.09 -12.56 -10.11
C ILE A 85 2.54 -14.02 -9.98
N SER A 86 1.59 -14.94 -9.78
CA SER A 86 1.84 -16.37 -9.71
C SER A 86 2.18 -16.96 -11.09
N THR A 87 2.55 -18.23 -11.13
CA THR A 87 2.80 -18.94 -12.39
C THR A 87 1.52 -19.16 -13.22
N THR A 88 0.34 -19.04 -12.61
CA THR A 88 -0.96 -19.14 -13.31
C THR A 88 -1.46 -17.79 -13.80
N GLY A 89 -0.76 -16.69 -13.49
CA GLY A 89 -1.16 -15.34 -13.88
C GLY A 89 -1.98 -14.60 -12.81
N ASP A 90 -2.22 -15.21 -11.65
CA ASP A 90 -2.99 -14.59 -10.57
C ASP A 90 -2.11 -13.68 -9.71
N PRO A 91 -2.60 -12.52 -9.27
CA PRO A 91 -1.87 -11.69 -8.33
C PRO A 91 -1.81 -12.36 -6.95
N ILE A 92 -0.65 -12.23 -6.31
CA ILE A 92 -0.38 -12.68 -4.95
C ILE A 92 -0.22 -11.47 -4.04
N PHE A 93 -1.05 -11.42 -3.01
CA PHE A 93 -1.00 -10.44 -1.93
C PHE A 93 -0.55 -11.13 -0.66
N ALA A 94 0.22 -10.43 0.19
CA ALA A 94 0.66 -10.99 1.45
C ALA A 94 0.80 -9.95 2.55
N ASN A 95 0.65 -10.43 3.79
CA ASN A 95 1.12 -9.77 5.01
C ASN A 95 1.94 -10.78 5.86
N GLU A 96 2.14 -10.48 7.15
CA GLU A 96 2.93 -11.34 8.04
C GLU A 96 2.27 -12.69 8.36
N LYS A 97 0.95 -12.80 8.19
CA LYS A 97 0.15 -13.96 8.62
C LYS A 97 -0.43 -14.75 7.45
N HIS A 98 -0.73 -14.06 6.34
CA HIS A 98 -1.57 -14.58 5.28
C HIS A 98 -1.00 -14.27 3.89
N LEU A 99 -1.29 -15.18 2.97
CA LEU A 99 -1.11 -15.01 1.53
C LEU A 99 -2.46 -15.22 0.83
N TRP A 100 -2.83 -14.26 -0.02
CA TRP A 100 -4.00 -14.34 -0.88
C TRP A 100 -3.54 -14.43 -2.34
N GLU A 101 -3.89 -15.51 -3.02
CA GLU A 101 -3.66 -15.70 -4.45
C GLU A 101 -5.01 -15.78 -5.16
N GLY A 102 -5.36 -14.78 -5.97
CA GLY A 102 -6.67 -14.76 -6.61
C GLY A 102 -6.88 -13.57 -7.52
N SER A 103 -7.50 -13.83 -8.66
CA SER A 103 -7.93 -12.81 -9.60
C SER A 103 -8.99 -11.92 -8.97
N VAL A 104 -8.88 -10.62 -9.24
CA VAL A 104 -9.85 -9.61 -8.82
C VAL A 104 -11.26 -10.00 -9.29
N GLY A 105 -12.21 -10.06 -8.37
CA GLY A 105 -13.62 -10.33 -8.67
C GLY A 105 -14.03 -11.79 -8.80
N LYS A 106 -13.10 -12.76 -8.88
CA LYS A 106 -13.41 -14.17 -9.23
C LYS A 106 -13.22 -15.19 -8.11
N GLY A 107 -12.79 -14.74 -6.94
CA GLY A 107 -12.35 -15.61 -5.85
C GLY A 107 -10.85 -15.87 -5.85
N GLY A 108 -10.42 -16.75 -4.94
CA GLY A 108 -9.01 -16.93 -4.68
C GLY A 108 -8.72 -17.96 -3.60
N LYS A 109 -7.47 -18.00 -3.19
CA LYS A 109 -6.91 -18.99 -2.27
C LYS A 109 -6.19 -18.26 -1.15
N MET A 110 -6.67 -18.45 0.08
CA MET A 110 -6.01 -17.97 1.29
C MET A 110 -5.07 -19.06 1.80
N THR A 111 -3.83 -18.69 2.10
CA THR A 111 -2.84 -19.56 2.77
C THR A 111 -2.40 -18.90 4.08
N ASP A 112 -2.45 -19.63 5.19
CA ASP A 112 -1.99 -19.16 6.50
C ASP A 112 -0.46 -19.35 6.68
N GLY A 113 0.08 -18.84 7.79
CA GLY A 113 1.50 -18.96 8.12
C GLY A 113 1.99 -20.40 8.38
N ALA A 114 1.08 -21.36 8.56
CA ALA A 114 1.40 -22.79 8.68
C ALA A 114 1.34 -23.51 7.32
N GLY A 115 0.92 -22.82 6.25
CA GLY A 115 0.75 -23.37 4.91
C GLY A 115 -0.61 -24.03 4.68
N ASN A 116 -1.54 -23.95 5.63
CA ASN A 116 -2.90 -24.43 5.40
C ASN A 116 -3.61 -23.51 4.42
N THR A 117 -4.44 -24.10 3.57
CA THR A 117 -5.03 -23.41 2.43
C THR A 117 -6.54 -23.57 2.42
N ILE A 118 -7.27 -22.48 2.17
CA ILE A 118 -8.71 -22.47 1.92
C ILE A 118 -8.97 -21.78 0.59
N LYS A 119 -9.75 -22.42 -0.29
CA LYS A 119 -10.23 -21.79 -1.52
C LYS A 119 -11.57 -21.11 -1.28
N TYR A 120 -11.75 -19.98 -1.94
CA TYR A 120 -12.93 -19.14 -1.91
C TYR A 120 -13.43 -18.89 -3.33
N SER A 121 -14.72 -19.05 -3.54
CA SER A 121 -15.39 -18.80 -4.81
C SER A 121 -16.56 -17.83 -4.66
N GLU A 122 -17.02 -17.28 -5.78
CA GLU A 122 -18.26 -16.51 -5.83
C GLU A 122 -19.43 -17.31 -5.23
N ILE A 123 -20.34 -16.60 -4.57
CA ILE A 123 -21.58 -17.19 -4.06
C ILE A 123 -22.56 -17.19 -5.24
N GLU A 124 -22.85 -18.36 -5.80
CA GLU A 124 -23.92 -18.49 -6.79
C GLU A 124 -25.27 -18.19 -6.11
N GLU A 125 -26.04 -17.26 -6.69
CA GLU A 125 -27.42 -16.92 -6.27
C GLU A 125 -28.42 -18.04 -6.60
#